data_AF-A0A926C141-F1
#
_entry.id   AF-A0A926C141-F1
#
_cell.length_a   1.000
_cell.length_b   1.000
_cell.length_c   1.000
_cell.angle_alpha   90.00
_cell.angle_beta   90.00
_cell.angle_gamma   90.00
#
_symmetry.space_group_name_H-M   'P 1'
#
loop_
_entity.id
_entity.type
_entity.pdbx_description
1 polymer ?
#
loop_
_entity_poly.entity_id
_entity_poly.type
_entity_poly.pdbx_seq_one_letter_code
_entity_poly.pdbx_strand_id
1 'polypeptide(L)'
;MHHKLTSPWRIGKDIAFILAGIISAGMGLKGFLLSSHFIDGGVTGISMLIANTTTVPLSALLLLINLPFVVLGYRQIGWSFAVKSAL
;
A
#
# COMPACT_ATOMS: atom_id res chain seq x y z
N MET A 1 4.31 -2.44 32.26
CA MET A 1 3.09 -2.51 31.41
C MET A 1 2.62 -1.09 31.09
N HIS A 2 3.05 -0.50 29.97
CA HIS A 2 2.64 0.85 29.58
C HIS A 2 1.40 0.81 28.69
N HIS A 3 0.22 1.00 29.31
CA HIS A 3 -1.01 1.38 28.61
C HIS A 3 -0.80 2.75 27.93
N LYS A 4 -0.40 2.76 26.66
CA LYS A 4 -0.46 3.98 25.83
C LYS A 4 -1.92 4.22 25.46
N LEU A 5 -2.63 4.96 26.31
CA LEU A 5 -3.85 5.68 25.93
C LEU A 5 -3.56 6.46 24.64
N THR A 6 -4.21 6.09 23.55
CA THR A 6 -4.08 6.76 22.24
C THR A 6 -4.79 8.10 22.32
N SER A 7 -4.07 9.15 22.72
CA SER A 7 -4.57 10.52 22.72
C SER A 7 -5.17 10.87 21.35
N PRO A 8 -6.39 11.45 21.29
CA PRO A 8 -7.09 11.77 20.04
C PRO A 8 -6.27 12.71 19.14
N TRP A 9 -5.43 13.55 19.74
CA TRP A 9 -4.49 14.41 19.01
C TRP A 9 -3.46 13.63 18.18
N ARG A 10 -2.98 12.50 18.71
CA ARG A 10 -1.97 11.67 18.03
C ARG A 10 -2.59 10.94 16.84
N ILE A 11 -3.82 10.47 16.99
CA ILE A 11 -4.58 9.81 15.92
C ILE A 11 -4.81 10.77 14.75
N GLY A 12 -5.25 12.01 15.02
CA GLY A 12 -5.44 13.01 13.98
C GLY A 12 -4.15 13.31 13.20
N LYS A 13 -3.02 13.44 13.91
CA LYS A 13 -1.71 13.63 13.28
C LYS A 13 -1.27 12.41 12.45
N ASP A 14 -1.48 11.20 12.98
CA ASP A 14 -1.11 9.96 12.29
C ASP A 14 -1.92 9.80 10.99
N ILE A 15 -3.23 10.07 11.01
CA ILE A 15 -4.09 10.05 9.81
C ILE A 15 -3.61 11.07 8.77
N ALA A 16 -3.27 12.30 9.21
CA ALA A 16 -2.79 13.33 8.28
C ALA A 16 -1.50 12.90 7.56
N PHE A 17 -0.55 12.30 8.29
CA PHE A 17 0.68 11.79 7.68
C PHE A 17 0.44 10.59 6.76
N ILE A 18 -0.47 9.68 7.12
CA ILE A 18 -0.85 8.55 6.27
C ILE A 18 -1.45 9.05 4.96
N LEU A 19 -2.42 9.97 5.02
CA LEU A 19 -3.04 10.56 3.83
C LEU A 19 -2.01 11.27 2.95
N ALA A 20 -1.10 12.04 3.54
CA ALA A 20 -0.02 12.68 2.80
C ALA A 20 0.90 11.65 2.12
N GLY A 21 1.20 10.55 2.80
CA GLY A 21 1.94 9.41 2.24
C GLY A 21 1.22 8.75 1.06
N ILE A 22 -0.08 8.48 1.19
CA ILE A 22 -0.91 7.87 0.14
C ILE A 22 -0.94 8.77 -1.11
N ILE A 23 -1.14 10.08 -0.95
CA ILE A 23 -1.16 11.02 -2.06
C ILE A 23 0.22 11.07 -2.75
N SER A 24 1.29 11.17 -1.97
CA SER A 24 2.66 11.19 -2.48
C SER A 24 3.01 9.91 -3.25
N ALA A 25 2.69 8.74 -2.67
CA ALA A 25 2.90 7.45 -3.31
C ALA A 25 2.06 7.30 -4.60
N GLY A 26 0.80 7.72 -4.57
CA GLY A 26 -0.08 7.71 -5.74
C GLY A 26 0.40 8.62 -6.86
N MET A 27 0.93 9.80 -6.52
CA MET A 27 1.56 10.72 -7.48
C MET A 27 2.82 10.11 -8.10
N GLY A 28 3.69 9.47 -7.32
CA GLY A 28 4.85 8.74 -7.85
C GLY A 28 4.44 7.59 -8.77
N LEU A 29 3.47 6.77 -8.35
CA LEU A 29 3.00 5.64 -9.14
C LEU A 29 2.35 6.06 -10.46
N LYS A 30 1.40 6.99 -10.41
CA LYS A 30 0.66 7.39 -11.62
C LYS A 30 1.43 8.39 -12.47
N GLY A 31 2.12 9.33 -11.84
CA GLY A 31 2.84 10.41 -12.51
C GLY A 31 4.22 10.01 -13.03
N PHE A 32 4.96 9.15 -12.32
CA PHE A 32 6.29 8.72 -12.74
C PHE A 32 6.26 7.35 -13.40
N LEU A 33 5.78 6.32 -12.66
CA LEU A 33 5.85 4.93 -13.12
C LEU A 33 4.97 4.68 -14.35
N LEU A 34 3.68 5.02 -14.26
CA LEU A 34 2.76 4.82 -15.38
C LEU A 34 3.01 5.78 -16.55
N SER A 35 3.28 7.06 -16.29
CA SER A 35 3.50 8.04 -17.38
C SER A 35 4.81 7.81 -18.15
N SER A 36 5.84 7.27 -17.51
CA SER A 36 7.15 7.04 -18.14
C SER A 36 7.32 5.62 -18.68
N HIS A 37 6.27 4.78 -18.65
CA HIS A 37 6.34 3.34 -18.91
C HIS A 37 7.44 2.64 -18.07
N PHE A 38 7.74 3.18 -16.89
CA PHE A 38 8.78 2.67 -16.01
C PHE A 38 8.18 1.59 -15.13
N ILE A 39 8.80 0.41 -15.15
CA ILE A 39 8.31 -0.77 -14.44
C ILE A 39 9.04 -0.87 -13.10
N ASP A 40 8.29 -0.88 -12.01
CA ASP A 40 8.80 -1.12 -10.66
C ASP A 40 9.14 -2.62 -10.44
N GLY A 41 9.76 -2.97 -9.31
CA GLY A 41 10.02 -4.35 -8.92
C GLY A 41 8.85 -5.04 -8.20
N GLY A 42 9.02 -6.34 -7.93
CA GLY A 42 8.15 -7.12 -7.03
C GLY A 42 6.69 -7.23 -7.49
N VAL A 43 5.76 -7.20 -6.53
CA VAL A 43 4.30 -7.33 -6.78
C VAL A 43 3.77 -6.19 -7.65
N THR A 44 4.25 -4.97 -7.44
CA THR A 44 3.84 -3.79 -8.19
C THR A 44 4.27 -3.89 -9.66
N GLY A 45 5.50 -4.33 -9.92
CA GLY A 45 6.01 -4.58 -11.27
C GLY A 45 5.23 -5.65 -12.03
N ILE A 46 4.97 -6.80 -11.40
CA ILE A 46 4.17 -7.87 -12.00
C ILE A 46 2.76 -7.37 -12.31
N SER A 47 2.15 -6.61 -11.40
CA SER A 47 0.83 -6.01 -11.60
C SER A 47 0.81 -5.04 -12.79
N MET A 48 1.86 -4.22 -12.95
CA MET A 48 1.98 -3.31 -14.09
C MET A 48 2.16 -4.04 -15.43
N LEU A 49 2.97 -5.10 -15.48
CA LEU A 49 3.15 -5.91 -16.70
C LEU A 49 1.83 -6.55 -17.16
N ILE A 50 1.07 -7.11 -16.21
CA ILE A 50 -0.22 -7.74 -16.52
C ILE A 50 -1.25 -6.67 -16.92
N ALA A 51 -1.29 -5.54 -16.22
CA ALA A 51 -2.20 -4.43 -16.52
C ALA A 51 -1.89 -3.75 -17.88
N ASN A 52 -0.64 -3.79 -18.35
CA ASN A 52 -0.29 -3.26 -19.68
C ASN A 52 -0.67 -4.24 -20.81
N THR A 53 -0.77 -5.53 -20.51
CA THR A 53 -1.09 -6.58 -21.50
C THR A 53 -2.58 -6.96 -21.49
N THR A 54 -3.30 -6.65 -20.42
CA THR A 54 -4.70 -7.04 -20.20
C THR A 54 -5.54 -5.80 -19.88
N THR A 55 -6.86 -5.84 -20.12
CA THR A 55 -7.78 -4.74 -19.77
C THR A 55 -8.10 -4.63 -18.27
N VAL A 56 -7.40 -5.38 -17.40
CA VAL A 56 -7.66 -5.41 -15.96
C VAL A 56 -7.00 -4.20 -15.30
N PRO A 57 -7.72 -3.45 -14.44
CA PRO A 57 -7.16 -2.27 -13.79
C PRO A 57 -6.03 -2.64 -12.82
N LEU A 58 -4.95 -1.86 -12.85
CA LEU A 58 -3.77 -2.05 -12.01
C LEU A 58 -4.12 -2.13 -10.51
N SER A 59 -5.09 -1.33 -10.05
CA SER A 59 -5.55 -1.33 -8.66
C SER A 59 -6.10 -2.69 -8.22
N ALA A 60 -6.84 -3.39 -9.09
CA ALA A 60 -7.36 -4.71 -8.79
C ALA A 60 -6.24 -5.76 -8.72
N LEU A 61 -5.27 -5.69 -9.66
CA LEU A 61 -4.11 -6.59 -9.68
C LEU A 61 -3.22 -6.40 -8.46
N LEU A 62 -2.96 -5.15 -8.06
CA LEU A 62 -2.22 -4.85 -6.84
C LEU A 62 -2.92 -5.44 -5.62
N LEU A 63 -4.23 -5.28 -5.47
CA LEU A 63 -4.96 -5.88 -4.35
C LEU A 63 -4.89 -7.40 -4.35
N LEU A 64 -5.16 -8.04 -5.49
CA LEU A 64 -5.22 -9.50 -5.62
C LEU A 64 -3.86 -10.16 -5.41
N ILE A 65 -2.82 -9.64 -6.05
CA ILE A 65 -1.47 -10.22 -6.00
C ILE A 65 -0.82 -9.91 -4.65
N ASN A 66 -1.12 -8.76 -4.02
CA ASN A 66 -0.57 -8.41 -2.71
C ASN A 66 -1.31 -9.11 -1.56
N LEU A 67 -2.59 -9.48 -1.72
CA LEU A 67 -3.40 -10.19 -0.72
C LEU A 67 -2.68 -11.36 0.00
N PRO A 68 -2.05 -12.33 -0.71
CA PRO A 68 -1.32 -13.41 -0.04
C PRO A 68 -0.16 -12.90 0.80
N PHE A 69 0.54 -11.84 0.37
CA PHE A 69 1.64 -11.25 1.13
C PHE A 69 1.14 -10.50 2.37
N VAL A 70 -0.02 -9.84 2.30
CA VAL A 70 -0.68 -9.24 3.45
C VAL A 70 -1.07 -10.32 4.47
N VAL A 71 -1.61 -11.44 4.02
CA VAL A 71 -1.96 -12.59 4.87
C VAL A 71 -0.71 -13.22 5.52
N LEU A 72 0.38 -13.35 4.76
CA LEU A 72 1.65 -13.82 5.29
C LEU A 72 2.27 -12.83 6.29
N GLY A 73 2.28 -11.54 5.98
CA GLY A 73 2.75 -10.48 6.88
C GLY A 73 1.93 -10.40 8.16
N TYR A 74 0.62 -10.60 8.07
CA TYR A 74 -0.27 -10.75 9.23
C TYR A 74 0.14 -11.92 10.12
N ARG A 75 0.44 -13.09 9.52
CA ARG A 75 0.89 -14.28 10.26
C ARG A 75 2.30 -14.14 10.85
N GLN A 76 3.18 -13.38 10.21
CA GLN A 76 4.61 -13.33 10.57
C GLN A 76 4.98 -12.17 11.49
N ILE A 77 4.26 -11.04 11.43
CA ILE A 77 4.53 -9.81 12.21
C ILE A 77 3.42 -9.52 13.23
N GLY A 78 2.23 -10.13 13.07
CA GLY A 78 1.09 -10.01 13.99
C GLY A 78 0.03 -8.97 13.60
N TRP A 79 -1.15 -9.02 14.24
CA TRP A 79 -2.35 -8.23 13.91
C TRP A 79 -2.11 -6.72 13.81
N SER A 80 -1.27 -6.17 14.70
CA SER A 80 -0.99 -4.73 14.71
C SER A 80 -0.25 -4.21 13.48
N PHE A 81 0.49 -5.05 12.75
CA PHE A 81 1.21 -4.65 11.55
C PHE A 81 0.33 -4.70 10.30
N ALA A 82 -0.53 -5.70 10.19
CA ALA A 82 -1.48 -5.82 9.09
C ALA A 82 -2.47 -4.64 9.05
N VAL A 83 -3.01 -4.24 10.20
CA VAL A 83 -3.91 -3.07 10.30
C VAL A 83 -3.19 -1.76 9.95
N LYS A 84 -1.88 -1.64 10.23
CA LYS A 84 -1.08 -0.46 9.88
C LYS A 84 -0.60 -0.44 8.42
N SER A 85 -0.56 -1.58 7.75
CA SER A 85 -0.15 -1.67 6.33
C SER A 85 -1.34 -1.60 5.38
N ALA A 86 -2.54 -1.94 5.86
CA ALA A 86 -3.78 -1.85 5.09
C ALA A 86 -4.42 -0.44 5.13
N LEU A 87 -3.90 0.47 5.96
CA LEU A 87 -4.41 1.82 6.21
C LEU A 87 -3.35 2.85 5.84
#